data_AF-A0A917QGK1-F1
#
_entry.id   AF-A0A917QGK1-F1
#
_cell.length_a   1.000
_cell.length_b   1.000
_cell.length_c   1.000
_cell.angle_alpha   90.00
_cell.angle_beta   90.00
_cell.angle_gamma   90.00
#
_symmetry.space_group_name_H-M   'P 1'
#
loop_
_entity.id
_entity.type
_entity.pdbx_description
1 polymer ?
#
loop_
_entity_poly.entity_id
_entity_poly.type
_entity_poly.pdbx_seq_one_letter_code
_entity_poly.pdbx_strand_id
1 'polypeptide(L)'
;MAIVRRSAEEIRAAASRAAPTRRVMSDAEIEAAAASDPDNPPLEGPMLDRLEATAIARRARRRLGLSQPQFAERFGIGLARLRDLEQGRYTPDSALIAYLRVIDAEPDAVERALAREPV
;
A
#
# COMPACT_ATOMS: atom_id res chain seq x y z
N MET A 1 42.46 -3.67 10.46
CA MET A 1 41.30 -4.52 10.77
C MET A 1 41.29 -5.69 9.80
N ALA A 2 41.35 -6.94 10.28
CA ALA A 2 41.37 -8.14 9.43
C ALA A 2 39.95 -8.66 9.22
N ILE A 3 39.53 -8.83 7.96
CA ILE A 3 38.23 -9.44 7.62
C ILE A 3 38.37 -10.96 7.74
N VAL A 4 37.71 -11.55 8.73
CA VAL A 4 37.66 -13.02 8.87
C VAL A 4 36.75 -13.57 7.76
N ARG A 5 37.34 -14.27 6.78
CA ARG A 5 36.59 -14.98 5.74
C ARG A 5 36.32 -16.40 6.23
N ARG A 6 35.07 -16.67 6.64
CA ARG A 6 34.62 -18.02 6.94
C ARG A 6 34.35 -18.79 5.65
N SER A 7 34.67 -20.09 5.66
CA SER A 7 34.39 -20.96 4.52
C SER A 7 32.89 -21.22 4.41
N ALA A 8 32.39 -21.52 3.21
CA ALA A 8 30.98 -21.85 3.00
C ALA A 8 30.52 -23.07 3.84
N GLU A 9 31.45 -23.95 4.19
CA GLU A 9 31.21 -25.12 5.03
C GLU A 9 31.08 -24.74 6.51
N GLU A 10 31.90 -23.80 7.00
CA GLU A 10 31.78 -23.24 8.34
C GLU A 10 30.48 -22.45 8.53
N ILE A 11 30.05 -21.73 7.49
CA ILE A 11 28.76 -21.01 7.48
C ILE A 11 27.60 -22.01 7.59
N ARG A 12 27.64 -23.12 6.83
CA ARG A 12 26.63 -24.17 6.88
C ARG A 12 26.62 -24.93 8.21
N ALA A 13 27.80 -25.26 8.75
CA ALA A 13 27.92 -25.96 10.03
C ALA A 13 27.39 -25.12 11.20
N ALA A 14 27.67 -23.80 11.20
CA ALA A 14 27.15 -22.85 12.19
C ALA A 14 25.63 -22.71 12.12
N ALA A 15 25.04 -22.72 10.92
CA ALA A 15 23.59 -22.68 10.74
C ALA A 15 22.86 -23.93 11.29
N SER A 16 23.55 -25.08 11.39
CA SER A 16 22.95 -26.31 11.94
C SER A 16 22.94 -26.36 13.47
N ARG A 17 23.78 -25.56 14.14
CA ARG A 17 23.81 -25.44 15.61
C ARG A 17 22.91 -24.29 16.04
N ALA A 18 21.66 -24.62 16.32
CA ALA A 18 20.65 -23.78 16.97
C ALA A 18 20.09 -22.62 16.12
N ALA A 19 19.25 -22.94 15.14
CA ALA A 19 18.04 -22.14 14.94
C ALA A 19 16.87 -22.95 15.53
N PRO A 20 16.07 -22.40 16.47
CA PRO A 20 14.86 -23.08 16.91
C PRO A 20 14.00 -23.35 15.66
N THR A 21 13.50 -24.58 15.51
CA THR A 21 12.53 -24.93 14.46
C THR A 21 11.40 -23.91 14.55
N ARG A 22 11.34 -22.97 13.59
CA ARG A 22 10.29 -21.95 13.58
C ARG A 22 8.97 -22.71 13.51
N ARG A 23 8.18 -22.67 14.59
CA ARG A 23 6.84 -23.25 14.60
C ARG A 23 6.08 -22.64 13.44
N VAL A 24 5.65 -23.47 12.50
CA VAL A 24 4.70 -23.06 11.47
C VAL A 24 3.36 -22.94 12.18
N MET A 25 2.90 -21.71 12.40
CA MET A 25 1.56 -21.45 12.91
C MET A 25 0.57 -21.62 11.77
N SER A 26 -0.61 -22.16 12.05
CA SER A 26 -1.72 -22.14 11.11
C SER A 26 -2.20 -20.70 10.88
N ASP A 27 -2.83 -20.44 9.74
CA ASP A 27 -3.38 -19.11 9.43
C ASP A 27 -4.35 -18.62 10.52
N ALA A 28 -5.17 -19.52 11.07
CA ALA A 28 -6.09 -19.21 12.18
C ALA A 28 -5.36 -18.82 13.47
N GLU A 29 -4.24 -19.48 13.80
CA GLU A 29 -3.43 -19.10 14.96
C GLU A 29 -2.72 -17.77 14.75
N ILE A 30 -2.30 -17.46 13.51
CA ILE A 30 -1.71 -16.17 13.15
C ILE A 30 -2.74 -15.04 13.31
N GLU A 31 -3.95 -15.25 12.77
CA GLU A 31 -5.05 -14.28 12.88
C GLU A 31 -5.45 -14.03 14.34
N ALA A 32 -5.61 -15.09 15.13
CA ALA A 32 -5.95 -14.96 16.55
C ALA A 32 -4.86 -14.21 17.33
N ALA A 33 -3.58 -14.48 17.07
CA ALA A 33 -2.47 -13.77 17.69
C ALA A 33 -2.47 -12.28 17.31
N ALA A 34 -2.64 -11.96 16.03
CA ALA A 34 -2.71 -10.58 15.54
C ALA A 34 -3.91 -9.82 16.15
N ALA A 35 -5.09 -10.45 16.25
CA ALA A 35 -6.27 -9.82 16.82
C ALA A 35 -6.16 -9.57 18.33
N SER A 36 -5.34 -10.35 19.04
CA SER A 36 -5.13 -10.22 20.49
C SER A 36 -3.98 -9.28 20.88
N ASP A 37 -3.17 -8.85 19.91
CA ASP A 37 -1.97 -8.03 20.15
C ASP A 37 -2.34 -6.55 20.43
N PRO A 38 -2.08 -6.02 21.65
CA PRO A 38 -2.37 -4.62 21.97
C PRO A 38 -1.61 -3.61 21.12
N ASP A 39 -0.44 -3.97 20.60
CA ASP A 39 0.40 -3.10 19.76
C ASP A 39 0.02 -3.16 18.27
N ASN A 40 -0.90 -4.06 17.89
CA ASN A 40 -1.40 -4.22 16.53
C ASN A 40 -2.95 -4.32 16.48
N PRO A 41 -3.68 -3.30 16.94
CA PRO A 41 -5.14 -3.33 16.92
C PRO A 41 -5.69 -3.32 15.48
N PRO A 42 -6.88 -3.90 15.25
CA PRO A 42 -7.61 -3.72 13.99
C PRO A 42 -7.77 -2.24 13.65
N LEU A 43 -7.62 -1.92 12.38
CA LEU A 43 -7.84 -0.58 11.88
C LEU A 43 -9.35 -0.31 11.83
N GLU A 44 -9.78 0.90 12.19
CA GLU A 44 -11.19 1.30 12.19
C GLU A 44 -11.43 2.65 11.51
N GLY A 45 -12.65 2.79 10.97
CA GLY A 45 -13.23 4.06 10.49
C GLY A 45 -12.28 4.94 9.67
N PRO A 46 -12.03 6.21 10.06
CA PRO A 46 -11.23 7.15 9.28
C PRO A 46 -9.79 6.70 8.98
N MET A 47 -9.24 5.80 9.79
CA MET A 47 -7.90 5.25 9.57
C MET A 47 -7.91 4.22 8.44
N LEU A 48 -8.95 3.38 8.37
CA LEU A 48 -9.19 2.47 7.24
C LEU A 48 -9.41 3.24 5.94
N ASP A 49 -10.29 4.24 5.95
CA ASP A 49 -10.64 5.03 4.76
C ASP A 49 -9.41 5.70 4.14
N ARG A 50 -8.56 6.27 5.00
CA ARG A 50 -7.28 6.87 4.59
C ARG A 50 -6.34 5.84 3.98
N LEU A 51 -6.16 4.68 4.61
CA LEU A 51 -5.27 3.63 4.11
C LEU A 51 -5.78 3.04 2.80
N GLU A 52 -7.08 2.81 2.70
CA GLU A 52 -7.73 2.35 1.47
C GLU A 52 -7.47 3.34 0.34
N ALA A 53 -7.76 4.62 0.57
CA ALA A 53 -7.59 5.64 -0.46
C ALA A 53 -6.12 5.83 -0.88
N THR A 54 -5.18 5.79 0.08
CA THR A 54 -3.74 5.79 -0.21
C THR A 54 -3.36 4.60 -1.10
N ALA A 55 -3.86 3.41 -0.78
CA ALA A 55 -3.56 2.19 -1.55
C ALA A 55 -4.15 2.27 -2.97
N ILE A 56 -5.42 2.66 -3.10
CA ILE A 56 -6.11 2.77 -4.39
C ILE A 56 -5.46 3.83 -5.28
N ALA A 57 -5.17 5.03 -4.76
CA ALA A 57 -4.53 6.08 -5.54
C ALA A 57 -3.17 5.64 -6.11
N ARG A 58 -2.32 5.03 -5.26
CA ARG A 58 -1.02 4.52 -5.69
C ARG A 58 -1.17 3.38 -6.70
N ARG A 59 -2.12 2.47 -6.48
CA ARG A 59 -2.39 1.34 -7.38
C ARG A 59 -2.85 1.82 -8.75
N ALA A 60 -3.88 2.65 -8.81
CA ALA A 60 -4.44 3.20 -10.03
C ALA A 60 -3.36 3.92 -10.84
N ARG A 61 -2.61 4.83 -10.20
CA ARG A 61 -1.55 5.58 -10.88
C ARG A 61 -0.45 4.69 -11.44
N ARG A 62 0.03 3.72 -10.66
CA ARG A 62 1.11 2.82 -11.08
C ARG A 62 0.66 1.90 -12.22
N ARG A 63 -0.57 1.40 -12.17
CA ARG A 63 -1.15 0.56 -13.22
C ARG A 63 -1.23 1.29 -14.56
N LEU A 64 -1.50 2.60 -14.53
CA LEU A 64 -1.53 3.47 -15.70
C LEU A 64 -0.13 3.96 -16.16
N GLY A 65 0.93 3.65 -15.40
CA GLY A 65 2.30 4.09 -15.75
C GLY A 65 2.52 5.60 -15.64
N LEU A 66 1.68 6.31 -14.86
CA LEU A 66 1.71 7.78 -14.80
C LEU A 66 2.57 8.28 -13.64
N SER A 67 3.30 9.37 -13.88
CA SER A 67 3.87 10.19 -12.80
C SER A 67 2.76 10.86 -11.98
N GLN A 68 3.10 11.32 -10.76
CA GLN A 68 2.12 12.05 -9.93
C GLN A 68 1.53 13.29 -10.65
N PRO A 69 2.32 14.16 -11.31
CA PRO A 69 1.76 15.29 -12.06
C PRO A 69 0.82 14.87 -13.20
N GLN A 70 1.20 13.86 -13.98
CA GLN A 70 0.37 13.37 -15.09
C GLN A 70 -0.96 12.79 -14.60
N PHE A 71 -0.94 12.04 -13.49
CA PHE A 71 -2.18 11.49 -12.90
C PHE A 71 -3.06 12.60 -12.32
N ALA A 72 -2.45 13.56 -11.64
CA ALA A 72 -3.13 14.73 -11.08
C ALA A 72 -3.86 15.53 -12.17
N GLU A 73 -3.17 15.85 -13.25
CA GLU A 73 -3.72 16.57 -14.40
C GLU A 73 -4.83 15.78 -15.09
N ARG A 74 -4.56 14.52 -15.44
CA ARG A 74 -5.48 13.65 -16.18
C ARG A 74 -6.82 13.45 -15.47
N PHE A 75 -6.82 13.35 -14.15
CA PHE A 75 -8.02 13.06 -13.35
C PHE A 75 -8.50 14.25 -12.53
N GLY A 76 -8.00 15.47 -12.76
CA GLY A 76 -8.46 16.66 -12.05
C GLY A 76 -8.23 16.63 -10.53
N ILE A 77 -7.22 15.89 -10.06
CA ILE A 77 -6.85 15.82 -8.64
C ILE A 77 -5.68 16.77 -8.42
N GLY A 78 -5.84 17.81 -7.59
CA GLY A 78 -4.75 18.75 -7.30
C GLY A 78 -3.46 18.02 -6.88
N LEU A 79 -2.32 18.35 -7.49
CA LEU A 79 -1.05 17.63 -7.27
C LEU A 79 -0.62 17.59 -5.80
N ALA A 80 -0.81 18.68 -5.05
CA ALA A 80 -0.55 18.71 -3.61
C ALA A 80 -1.46 17.71 -2.86
N ARG A 81 -2.76 17.70 -3.17
CA ARG A 81 -3.73 16.76 -2.61
C ARG A 81 -3.37 15.31 -2.92
N LEU A 82 -2.97 15.00 -4.15
CA LEU A 82 -2.51 13.66 -4.53
C LEU A 82 -1.27 13.24 -3.73
N ARG A 83 -0.31 14.14 -3.53
CA ARG A 83 0.89 13.87 -2.73
C ARG A 83 0.55 13.57 -1.28
N ASP A 84 -0.30 14.39 -0.66
CA ASP A 84 -0.71 14.18 0.73
C ASP A 84 -1.51 12.89 0.89
N LEU A 85 -2.36 12.57 -0.09
CA LEU A 85 -3.11 11.32 -0.13
C LEU A 85 -2.19 10.09 -0.26
N GLU A 86 -1.27 10.08 -1.23
CA GLU A 86 -0.36 8.94 -1.43
C GLU A 86 0.63 8.73 -0.29
N GLN A 87 0.85 9.78 0.53
CA GLN A 87 1.72 9.75 1.71
C GLN A 87 0.92 9.55 3.01
N GLY A 88 -0.40 9.39 2.95
CA GLY A 88 -1.26 9.14 4.11
C GLY A 88 -1.39 10.34 5.07
N ARG A 89 -1.12 11.55 4.59
CA ARG A 89 -1.23 12.80 5.38
C ARG A 89 -2.62 13.43 5.36
N TYR A 90 -3.51 12.91 4.52
CA TYR A 90 -4.84 13.44 4.31
C TYR A 90 -5.88 12.33 4.43
N THR A 91 -6.95 12.59 5.17
CA THR A 91 -8.13 11.73 5.21
C THR A 91 -9.10 12.21 4.13
N PRO A 92 -9.28 11.46 3.04
CA PRO A 92 -10.19 11.83 1.97
C PRO A 92 -11.65 11.68 2.40
N ASP A 93 -12.52 12.47 1.78
CA ASP A 93 -13.95 12.26 1.90
C ASP A 93 -14.41 11.03 1.08
N SER A 94 -15.66 10.62 1.31
CA SER A 94 -16.26 9.48 0.62
C SER A 94 -16.35 9.67 -0.89
N ALA A 95 -16.48 10.91 -1.37
CA ALA A 95 -16.56 11.22 -2.79
C ALA A 95 -15.21 10.96 -3.50
N LEU A 96 -14.10 11.38 -2.89
CA LEU A 96 -12.77 11.12 -3.43
C LEU A 96 -12.43 9.62 -3.39
N ILE A 97 -12.82 8.89 -2.34
CA ILE A 97 -12.64 7.43 -2.28
C ILE A 97 -13.41 6.76 -3.42
N ALA A 98 -14.69 7.10 -3.60
CA ALA A 98 -15.51 6.57 -4.68
C ALA A 98 -14.91 6.91 -6.05
N TYR A 99 -14.45 8.15 -6.24
CA TYR A 99 -13.81 8.58 -7.47
C TYR A 99 -12.54 7.78 -7.80
N LEU A 100 -11.67 7.56 -6.82
CA LEU A 100 -10.46 6.76 -6.98
C LEU A 100 -10.77 5.29 -7.30
N ARG A 101 -11.82 4.72 -6.70
CA ARG A 101 -12.31 3.37 -7.05
C ARG A 101 -12.76 3.30 -8.51
N VAL A 102 -13.46 4.32 -9.00
CA VAL A 102 -13.88 4.39 -10.41
C VAL A 102 -12.68 4.55 -11.34
N ILE A 103 -11.70 5.39 -11.01
CA ILE A 103 -10.45 5.49 -11.80
C ILE A 103 -9.70 4.15 -11.84
N ASP A 104 -9.63 3.46 -10.70
CA ASP A 104 -8.92 2.17 -10.61
C ASP A 104 -9.64 1.06 -11.38
N ALA A 105 -10.97 1.12 -11.51
CA ALA A 105 -11.75 0.14 -12.28
C ALA A 105 -11.81 0.50 -13.78
N GLU A 106 -12.18 1.74 -14.10
CA GLU A 106 -12.61 2.18 -15.43
C GLU A 106 -11.97 3.55 -15.81
N PRO A 107 -10.63 3.63 -15.92
CA PRO A 107 -9.92 4.90 -16.14
C PRO A 107 -10.35 5.59 -17.44
N ASP A 108 -10.56 4.82 -18.52
CA ASP A 108 -10.97 5.36 -19.82
C ASP A 108 -12.38 5.97 -19.76
N ALA A 109 -13.27 5.44 -18.92
CA ALA A 109 -14.61 6.00 -18.75
C ALA A 109 -14.55 7.36 -18.05
N VAL A 110 -13.70 7.48 -17.04
CA VAL A 110 -13.45 8.76 -16.37
C VAL A 110 -12.85 9.78 -17.34
N GLU A 111 -11.82 9.38 -18.10
CA GLU A 111 -11.19 10.27 -19.09
C GLU A 111 -12.21 10.77 -20.13
N ARG A 112 -13.05 9.87 -20.67
CA ARG A 112 -14.13 10.26 -21.60
C ARG A 112 -15.15 11.20 -20.96
N ALA A 113 -15.48 11.01 -19.68
CA ALA A 113 -16.42 11.87 -18.98
C ALA A 113 -15.84 13.27 -18.76
N LEU A 114 -14.56 13.37 -18.39
CA LEU A 114 -13.86 14.64 -18.17
C LEU A 114 -13.53 15.39 -19.47
N ALA A 115 -13.39 14.68 -20.60
CA ALA A 115 -13.11 15.28 -21.91
C ALA A 115 -14.33 15.99 -22.54
N ARG A 116 -15.54 15.72 -22.05
CA ARG A 116 -16.72 16.49 -22.45
C ARG A 116 -16.65 17.83 -21.72
N GLU A 117 -16.67 18.94 -22.47
CA GLU A 117 -16.66 20.30 -21.92
C GLU A 117 -17.65 20.40 -20.75
N PRO A 118 -17.26 21.05 -19.63
CA PRO A 118 -18.18 21.25 -18.51
C PRO A 118 -19.35 22.11 -19.00
N VAL A 119 -20.57 21.67 -18.65
CA VAL A 119 -21.82 22.41 -18.88
C VAL A 119 -21.87 23.66 -18.03
#